data_AF-A0A972ZAS0-F1
#
_entry.id   AF-A0A972ZAS0-F1
#
_cell.length_a   1.000
_cell.length_b   1.000
_cell.length_c   1.000
_cell.angle_alpha   90.00
_cell.angle_beta   90.00
_cell.angle_gamma   90.00
#
_symmetry.space_group_name_H-M   'P 1'
#
loop_
_entity.id
_entity.type
_entity.pdbx_description
1 polymer ?
#
loop_
_entity_poly.entity_id
_entity_poly.type
_entity_poly.pdbx_seq_one_letter_code
_entity_poly.pdbx_strand_id
1 'polypeptide(L)'
;MSYYKMPALDDSGFVVIDSYDQDADPQEWLDIEYVNWKSSGDTRFSPLASAYGDMECDGFWNHDPAKTDKDGVWVEKNKGLAPKLVERAMEPGVNIGRCRVIELQPNSYADAIHNLHIDDNNRLNPDGTGWIVRSFFNLTDDQDSVMILREDKNDPATETRVPLPAGTQAII
;
A
#
# COMPACT_ATOMS: atom_id res chain seq x y z
N MET A 1 9.97 -3.05 -25.28
CA MET A 1 9.78 -2.78 -23.84
C MET A 1 8.80 -3.82 -23.33
N SER A 2 9.14 -4.56 -22.26
CA SER A 2 8.34 -5.71 -21.79
C SER A 2 7.20 -5.33 -20.83
N TYR A 3 6.99 -4.05 -20.52
CA TYR A 3 5.88 -3.56 -19.69
C TYR A 3 5.65 -2.06 -19.89
N TYR A 4 4.46 -1.60 -19.55
CA TYR A 4 4.12 -0.17 -19.48
C TYR A 4 4.70 0.44 -18.21
N LYS A 5 5.47 1.52 -18.35
CA LYS A 5 5.87 2.41 -17.26
C LYS A 5 4.96 3.62 -17.31
N MET A 6 4.41 4.02 -16.15
CA MET A 6 3.58 5.21 -16.07
C MET A 6 4.44 6.45 -16.26
N PRO A 7 4.23 7.28 -17.31
CA PRO A 7 5.06 8.47 -17.54
C PRO A 7 5.04 9.45 -16.37
N ALA A 8 3.95 9.47 -15.59
CA ALA A 8 3.83 10.28 -14.38
C ALA A 8 4.84 9.92 -13.27
N LEU A 9 5.47 8.73 -13.34
CA LEU A 9 6.45 8.25 -12.38
C LEU A 9 7.89 8.35 -12.92
N ASP A 10 8.11 8.82 -14.15
CA ASP A 10 9.43 8.76 -14.80
C ASP A 10 10.48 9.67 -14.14
N ASP A 11 10.06 10.77 -13.50
CA ASP A 11 10.96 11.76 -12.90
C ASP A 11 11.48 11.31 -11.52
N SER A 12 10.55 10.95 -10.61
CA SER A 12 10.84 10.71 -9.19
C SER A 12 10.47 9.31 -8.71
N GLY A 13 9.83 8.48 -9.54
CA GLY A 13 9.30 7.18 -9.13
C GLY A 13 8.05 7.24 -8.24
N PHE A 14 7.50 8.43 -7.96
CA PHE A 14 6.25 8.59 -7.22
C PHE A 14 5.50 9.86 -7.65
N VAL A 15 4.19 9.90 -7.42
CA VAL A 15 3.38 11.11 -7.58
C VAL A 15 2.40 11.26 -6.42
N VAL A 16 2.24 12.49 -5.92
CA VAL A 16 1.19 12.86 -4.97
C VAL A 16 0.05 13.48 -5.78
N ILE A 17 -1.15 12.93 -5.65
CA ILE A 17 -2.34 13.42 -6.37
C ILE A 17 -3.27 14.18 -5.41
N ASP A 18 -4.33 14.76 -5.95
CA ASP A 18 -5.29 15.55 -5.18
C ASP A 18 -5.81 14.75 -3.98
N SER A 19 -5.79 15.39 -2.80
CA SER A 19 -6.33 14.77 -1.59
C SER A 19 -7.83 14.51 -1.74
N TYR A 20 -8.30 13.44 -1.11
CA TYR A 20 -9.73 13.20 -0.97
C TYR A 20 -10.27 13.78 0.33
N ASP A 21 -11.59 14.00 0.36
CA ASP A 21 -12.30 14.39 1.58
C ASP A 21 -12.44 13.18 2.51
N GLN A 22 -11.45 12.97 3.38
CA GLN A 22 -11.47 11.89 4.36
C GLN A 22 -12.53 12.13 5.45
N ASP A 23 -12.87 13.38 5.77
CA ASP A 23 -13.87 13.70 6.79
C ASP A 23 -15.29 13.37 6.33
N ALA A 24 -15.53 13.33 5.01
CA ALA A 24 -16.79 12.89 4.42
C ALA A 24 -17.01 11.37 4.49
N ASP A 25 -15.97 10.59 4.75
CA ASP A 25 -16.02 9.13 4.75
C ASP A 25 -16.09 8.53 6.16
N PRO A 26 -16.80 7.40 6.34
CA PRO A 26 -16.77 6.67 7.61
C PRO A 26 -15.37 6.14 7.92
N GLN A 27 -15.02 6.09 9.20
CA GLN A 27 -13.75 5.55 9.69
C GLN A 27 -13.73 4.02 9.72
N GLU A 28 -14.00 3.38 8.59
CA GLU A 28 -14.18 1.92 8.45
C GLU A 28 -12.97 1.11 8.93
N TRP A 29 -11.77 1.71 8.92
CA TRP A 29 -10.56 1.05 9.41
C TRP A 29 -10.57 0.75 10.91
N LEU A 30 -11.48 1.36 11.67
CA LEU A 30 -11.65 1.06 13.10
C LEU A 30 -12.44 -0.22 13.35
N ASP A 31 -13.25 -0.66 12.39
CA ASP A 31 -14.21 -1.77 12.54
C ASP A 31 -13.74 -3.08 11.89
N ILE A 32 -12.70 -3.04 11.06
CA ILE A 32 -12.13 -4.21 10.38
C ILE A 32 -11.19 -5.03 11.27
N GLU A 33 -11.05 -6.31 10.96
CA GLU A 33 -10.16 -7.20 11.70
C GLU A 33 -8.71 -7.07 11.24
N TYR A 34 -7.80 -6.91 12.19
CA TYR A 34 -6.36 -6.86 11.95
C TYR A 34 -5.71 -8.22 12.23
N VAL A 35 -4.77 -8.59 11.38
CA VAL A 35 -3.87 -9.73 11.60
C VAL A 35 -2.59 -9.25 12.29
N ASN A 36 -2.12 -10.07 13.23
CA ASN A 36 -0.82 -9.85 13.86
C ASN A 36 0.28 -10.29 12.88
N TRP A 37 0.76 -9.36 12.06
CA TRP A 37 1.87 -9.61 11.13
C TRP A 37 3.12 -8.87 11.57
N LYS A 38 4.12 -9.60 12.05
CA LYS A 38 5.35 -9.03 12.59
C LYS A 38 6.44 -8.94 11.51
N SER A 39 6.31 -8.02 10.56
CA SER A 39 7.43 -7.68 9.67
C SER A 39 8.34 -6.61 10.28
N SER A 40 7.82 -5.72 11.14
CA SER A 40 8.61 -4.77 11.93
C SER A 40 7.77 -4.14 13.05
N GLY A 41 8.26 -4.23 14.30
CA GLY A 41 7.65 -3.59 15.47
C GLY A 41 6.20 -4.01 15.76
N ASP A 42 5.40 -3.02 16.16
CA ASP A 42 3.97 -3.15 16.53
C ASP A 42 3.02 -2.81 15.35
N THR A 43 3.53 -2.81 14.12
CA THR A 43 2.71 -2.57 12.92
C THR A 43 1.64 -3.64 12.78
N ARG A 44 0.40 -3.23 12.53
CA ARG A 44 -0.73 -4.13 12.27
C ARG A 44 -1.22 -3.96 10.84
N PHE A 45 -1.72 -5.06 10.26
CA PHE A 45 -2.28 -5.05 8.92
C PHE A 45 -3.69 -5.61 8.97
N SER A 46 -4.59 -5.05 8.18
CA SER A 46 -5.93 -5.59 7.95
C SER A 46 -6.12 -5.83 6.45
N PRO A 47 -6.22 -7.09 5.98
CA PRO A 47 -6.40 -7.36 4.57
C PRO A 47 -7.84 -7.08 4.13
N LEU A 48 -8.00 -6.27 3.08
CA LEU A 48 -9.24 -6.13 2.33
C LEU A 48 -9.26 -7.11 1.15
N ALA A 49 -8.10 -7.31 0.49
CA ALA A 49 -7.90 -8.35 -0.52
C ALA A 49 -6.57 -9.08 -0.30
N SER A 50 -6.60 -10.40 -0.49
CA SER A 50 -5.48 -11.32 -0.25
C SER A 50 -5.34 -12.32 -1.39
N ALA A 51 -4.41 -13.29 -1.31
CA ALA A 51 -4.12 -14.15 -2.46
C ALA A 51 -5.34 -15.00 -2.86
N TYR A 52 -6.06 -15.48 -1.85
CA TYR A 52 -7.20 -16.40 -1.97
C TYR A 52 -8.44 -15.97 -1.16
N GLY A 53 -8.43 -14.78 -0.56
CA GLY A 53 -9.55 -14.25 0.21
C GLY A 53 -9.50 -14.61 1.69
N ASP A 54 -8.39 -15.18 2.15
CA ASP A 54 -8.12 -15.48 3.54
C ASP A 54 -7.69 -14.23 4.33
N MET A 55 -7.87 -14.26 5.65
CA MET A 55 -7.39 -13.25 6.59
C MET A 55 -5.87 -13.37 6.78
N GLU A 56 -5.09 -12.94 5.77
CA GLU A 56 -3.63 -12.97 5.76
C GLU A 56 -3.03 -11.75 5.04
N CYS A 57 -1.75 -11.47 5.30
CA CYS A 57 -1.00 -10.36 4.70
C CYS A 57 0.36 -10.76 4.12
N ASP A 58 0.51 -12.01 3.72
CA ASP A 58 1.71 -12.52 3.06
C ASP A 58 1.81 -12.05 1.59
N GLY A 59 2.97 -12.22 0.97
CA GLY A 59 3.13 -12.07 -0.47
C GLY A 59 2.43 -13.20 -1.22
N PHE A 60 1.77 -12.93 -2.35
CA PHE A 60 1.00 -13.97 -3.06
C PHE A 60 1.89 -15.10 -3.59
N TRP A 61 3.20 -14.85 -3.73
CA TRP A 61 4.19 -15.84 -4.14
C TRP A 61 4.54 -16.87 -3.05
N ASN A 62 4.20 -16.63 -1.78
CA ASN A 62 4.46 -17.56 -0.68
C ASN A 62 3.39 -18.66 -0.54
N HIS A 63 2.32 -18.59 -1.32
CA HIS A 63 1.26 -19.59 -1.30
C HIS A 63 1.57 -20.80 -2.20
N ASP A 64 0.81 -21.88 -1.99
CA ASP A 64 0.77 -23.04 -2.87
C ASP A 64 -0.68 -23.27 -3.37
N PRO A 65 -0.97 -23.06 -4.67
CA PRO A 65 -0.03 -22.61 -5.70
C PRO A 65 0.39 -21.14 -5.50
N ALA A 66 1.58 -20.77 -5.99
CA ALA A 66 2.04 -19.39 -5.95
C ALA A 66 1.30 -18.52 -6.98
N LYS A 67 1.07 -17.24 -6.67
CA LYS A 67 0.42 -16.26 -7.57
C LYS A 67 1.23 -14.98 -7.71
N THR A 68 1.06 -14.29 -8.84
CA THR A 68 1.40 -12.87 -8.97
C THR A 68 0.58 -12.05 -7.98
N ASP A 69 1.08 -10.90 -7.52
CA ASP A 69 0.34 -9.93 -6.69
C ASP A 69 -0.79 -9.19 -7.46
N LYS A 70 -1.35 -9.83 -8.49
CA LYS A 70 -2.46 -9.36 -9.31
C LYS A 70 -3.71 -10.14 -8.93
N ASP A 71 -4.86 -9.53 -9.16
CA ASP A 71 -6.16 -10.19 -9.06
C ASP A 71 -6.36 -10.85 -7.68
N GLY A 72 -6.15 -10.02 -6.65
CA GLY A 72 -6.44 -10.36 -5.27
C GLY A 72 -7.92 -10.68 -5.08
N VAL A 73 -8.19 -11.59 -4.17
CA VAL A 73 -9.54 -11.99 -3.81
C VAL A 73 -9.95 -11.22 -2.56
N TRP A 74 -11.11 -10.57 -2.60
CA TRP A 74 -11.63 -9.83 -1.47
C TRP A 74 -11.85 -10.74 -0.26
N VAL A 75 -11.42 -10.29 0.90
CA VAL A 75 -11.61 -11.00 2.16
C VAL A 75 -13.00 -10.69 2.69
N GLU A 76 -13.91 -11.67 2.60
CA GLU A 76 -15.34 -11.52 2.95
C GLU A 76 -15.56 -10.89 4.32
N LYS A 77 -14.70 -11.24 5.28
CA LYS A 77 -14.77 -10.76 6.67
C LYS A 77 -14.61 -9.24 6.79
N ASN A 78 -13.70 -8.64 6.01
CA ASN A 78 -13.39 -7.21 6.11
C ASN A 78 -14.07 -6.39 5.01
N LYS A 79 -14.22 -6.93 3.79
CA LYS A 79 -14.77 -6.15 2.66
C LYS A 79 -16.18 -5.62 2.95
N GLY A 80 -16.99 -6.37 3.70
CA GLY A 80 -18.36 -5.99 4.04
C GLY A 80 -18.45 -4.94 5.16
N LEU A 81 -17.36 -4.78 5.93
CA LEU A 81 -17.24 -3.79 6.99
C LEU A 81 -16.61 -2.49 6.49
N ALA A 82 -15.89 -2.54 5.36
CA ALA A 82 -15.22 -1.40 4.76
C ALA A 82 -15.62 -1.13 3.30
N PRO A 83 -16.92 -0.95 2.98
CA PRO A 83 -17.37 -0.74 1.62
C PRO A 83 -16.77 0.52 0.96
N LYS A 84 -16.54 1.60 1.71
CA LYS A 84 -15.97 2.83 1.14
C LYS A 84 -14.49 2.69 0.83
N LEU A 85 -13.72 2.01 1.68
CA LEU A 85 -12.32 1.69 1.38
C LEU A 85 -12.19 0.78 0.15
N VAL A 86 -13.11 -0.19 -0.01
CA VAL A 86 -13.17 -1.03 -1.21
C VAL A 86 -13.49 -0.19 -2.45
N GLU A 87 -14.45 0.73 -2.38
CA GLU A 87 -14.77 1.65 -3.47
C GLU A 87 -13.56 2.49 -3.88
N ARG A 88 -12.84 3.08 -2.91
CA ARG A 88 -11.61 3.85 -3.15
C ARG A 88 -10.53 3.02 -3.82
N ALA A 89 -10.31 1.80 -3.35
CA ALA A 89 -9.33 0.91 -3.97
C ALA A 89 -9.69 0.61 -5.44
N MET A 90 -10.98 0.51 -5.77
CA MET A 90 -11.47 0.23 -7.11
C MET A 90 -11.61 1.47 -8.01
N GLU A 91 -11.59 2.68 -7.45
CA GLU A 91 -11.77 3.95 -8.17
C GLU A 91 -10.87 4.10 -9.42
N PRO A 92 -9.59 3.69 -9.41
CA PRO A 92 -8.75 3.78 -10.60
C PRO A 92 -9.19 2.90 -11.77
N GLY A 93 -10.11 1.96 -11.57
CA GLY A 93 -10.64 1.09 -12.63
C GLY A 93 -9.65 0.05 -13.15
N VAL A 94 -8.61 -0.26 -12.37
CA VAL A 94 -7.60 -1.29 -12.70
C VAL A 94 -7.76 -2.52 -11.82
N ASN A 95 -7.05 -3.60 -12.16
CA ASN A 95 -7.05 -4.80 -11.33
C ASN A 95 -6.41 -4.53 -9.95
N ILE A 96 -7.02 -5.12 -8.91
CA ILE A 96 -6.57 -4.96 -7.54
C ILE A 96 -5.71 -6.16 -7.15
N GLY A 97 -4.55 -5.88 -6.58
CA GLY A 97 -3.64 -6.88 -6.03
C GLY A 97 -3.87 -7.09 -4.53
N ARG A 98 -2.78 -6.98 -3.77
CA ARG A 98 -2.84 -6.82 -2.31
C ARG A 98 -3.57 -5.51 -1.98
N CYS A 99 -4.64 -5.57 -1.21
CA CYS A 99 -5.33 -4.38 -0.68
C CYS A 99 -5.46 -4.50 0.83
N ARG A 100 -4.94 -3.51 1.57
CA ARG A 100 -4.76 -3.60 3.03
C ARG A 100 -4.86 -2.24 3.67
N VAL A 101 -5.39 -2.21 4.88
CA VAL A 101 -5.12 -1.12 5.82
C VAL A 101 -3.86 -1.46 6.59
N ILE A 102 -2.98 -0.47 6.75
CA ILE A 102 -1.73 -0.58 7.50
C ILE A 102 -1.83 0.40 8.66
N GLU A 103 -1.76 -0.12 9.88
CA GLU A 103 -1.66 0.73 11.07
C GLU A 103 -0.20 0.74 11.52
N LEU A 104 0.46 1.87 11.27
CA LEU A 104 1.81 2.14 11.75
C LEU A 104 1.73 2.78 13.12
N GLN A 105 2.56 2.31 14.04
CA GLN A 105 2.77 2.98 15.32
C GLN A 105 3.85 4.07 15.15
N PRO A 106 3.82 5.13 15.98
CA PRO A 106 4.88 6.14 15.97
C PRO A 106 6.27 5.49 16.08
N ASN A 107 7.19 5.90 15.21
CA ASN A 107 8.55 5.37 15.15
C ASN A 107 9.58 6.50 15.03
N SER A 108 10.86 6.16 15.22
CA SER A 108 11.94 7.13 15.02
C SER A 108 12.37 7.19 13.56
N TYR A 109 13.02 8.30 13.18
CA TYR A 109 13.68 8.40 11.87
C TYR A 109 14.69 7.25 11.64
N ALA A 110 15.43 6.83 12.68
CA ALA A 110 16.37 5.72 12.56
C ALA A 110 15.67 4.39 12.25
N ASP A 111 14.51 4.14 12.85
CA ASP A 111 13.69 2.96 12.55
C ASP A 111 13.15 3.02 11.12
N ALA A 112 12.72 4.20 10.66
CA ALA A 112 12.28 4.38 9.27
C ALA A 112 13.41 4.06 8.28
N ILE A 113 14.63 4.59 8.51
CA ILE A 113 15.79 4.30 7.66
C ILE A 113 16.18 2.82 7.69
N HIS A 114 16.13 2.17 8.87
CA HIS A 114 16.39 0.74 9.00
C HIS A 114 15.44 -0.11 8.14
N ASN A 115 14.17 0.31 8.06
CA ASN A 115 13.11 -0.41 7.34
C ASN A 115 12.97 0.02 5.87
N LEU A 116 13.79 0.92 5.33
CA LEU A 116 13.74 1.29 3.91
C LEU A 116 14.02 0.09 3.00
N HIS A 117 13.10 -0.20 2.09
CA HIS A 117 13.19 -1.31 1.15
C HIS A 117 12.49 -1.00 -0.17
N ILE A 118 12.84 -1.77 -1.21
CA ILE A 118 12.10 -1.86 -2.46
C ILE A 118 11.15 -3.03 -2.31
N ASP A 119 9.87 -2.85 -2.65
CA ASP A 119 8.92 -3.95 -2.62
C ASP A 119 9.18 -4.95 -3.75
N ASP A 120 8.88 -6.21 -3.47
CA ASP A 120 9.05 -7.34 -4.39
C ASP A 120 7.72 -7.75 -5.07
N ASN A 121 6.73 -6.85 -5.13
CA ASN A 121 5.40 -7.09 -5.71
C ASN A 121 5.42 -7.65 -7.15
N ASN A 122 6.49 -7.39 -7.92
CA ASN A 122 6.58 -7.75 -9.32
C ASN A 122 7.27 -9.11 -9.58
N ARG A 123 7.60 -9.87 -8.52
CA ARG A 123 8.45 -11.08 -8.57
C ARG A 123 8.04 -12.14 -9.59
N LEU A 124 6.74 -12.39 -9.76
CA LEU A 124 6.22 -13.43 -10.63
C LEU A 124 5.51 -12.89 -11.89
N ASN A 125 5.55 -11.58 -12.12
CA ASN A 125 4.76 -10.96 -13.19
C ASN A 125 5.23 -11.43 -14.57
N PRO A 126 4.34 -12.01 -15.41
CA PRO A 126 4.69 -12.32 -16.78
C PRO A 126 4.98 -11.06 -17.58
N ASP A 127 5.90 -11.18 -18.55
CA ASP A 127 6.18 -10.11 -19.51
C ASP A 127 4.89 -9.63 -20.21
N GLY A 128 4.79 -8.32 -20.42
CA GLY A 128 3.69 -7.67 -21.12
C GLY A 128 2.44 -7.42 -20.26
N THR A 129 2.40 -7.89 -19.01
CA THR A 129 1.19 -7.80 -18.17
C THR A 129 1.14 -6.55 -17.29
N GLY A 130 2.09 -5.63 -17.44
CA GLY A 130 2.22 -4.43 -16.62
C GLY A 130 2.82 -4.70 -15.23
N TRP A 131 3.17 -3.63 -14.53
CA TRP A 131 3.73 -3.68 -13.17
C TRP A 131 2.65 -3.46 -12.12
N ILE A 132 2.88 -4.01 -10.92
CA ILE A 132 2.21 -3.56 -9.72
C ILE A 132 2.73 -2.17 -9.39
N VAL A 133 1.80 -1.27 -9.16
CA VAL A 133 2.01 0.09 -8.66
C VAL A 133 1.31 0.16 -7.31
N ARG A 134 1.93 0.80 -6.31
CA ARG A 134 1.37 0.94 -4.97
C ARG A 134 0.67 2.28 -4.86
N SER A 135 -0.62 2.25 -4.55
CA SER A 135 -1.37 3.45 -4.16
C SER A 135 -1.56 3.45 -2.65
N PHE A 136 -1.31 4.60 -2.03
CA PHE A 136 -1.51 4.85 -0.61
C PHE A 136 -2.58 5.92 -0.43
N PHE A 137 -3.53 5.65 0.45
CA PHE A 137 -4.56 6.58 0.89
C PHE A 137 -4.37 6.77 2.38
N ASN A 138 -4.01 7.98 2.81
CA ASN A 138 -3.80 8.25 4.22
C ASN A 138 -5.14 8.50 4.91
N LEU A 139 -5.42 7.71 5.95
CA LEU A 139 -6.74 7.62 6.61
C LEU A 139 -6.85 8.51 7.86
N THR A 140 -5.73 8.79 8.53
CA THR A 140 -5.68 9.50 9.81
C THR A 140 -4.93 10.81 9.68
N ASP A 141 -5.34 11.85 10.41
CA ASP A 141 -4.61 13.11 10.45
C ASP A 141 -3.60 13.11 11.60
N ASP A 142 -2.32 13.09 11.25
CA ASP A 142 -1.22 13.29 12.17
C ASP A 142 -0.20 14.22 11.49
N GLN A 143 0.06 15.38 12.12
CA GLN A 143 0.83 16.46 11.50
C GLN A 143 2.33 16.16 11.41
N ASP A 144 2.81 15.15 12.13
CA ASP A 144 4.21 14.74 12.15
C ASP A 144 4.46 13.54 11.21
N SER A 145 3.40 12.92 10.68
CA SER A 145 3.49 11.75 9.82
C SER A 145 4.00 12.10 8.42
N VAL A 146 5.03 11.36 7.99
CA VAL A 146 5.65 11.50 6.68
C VAL A 146 5.98 10.14 6.08
N MET A 147 5.85 10.02 4.76
CA MET A 147 6.43 8.92 4.00
C MET A 147 7.84 9.32 3.54
N ILE A 148 8.82 8.48 3.83
CA ILE A 148 10.23 8.69 3.45
C ILE A 148 10.54 7.85 2.22
N LEU A 149 10.97 8.51 1.15
CA LEU A 149 11.39 7.90 -0.11
C LEU A 149 12.85 8.24 -0.38
N ARG A 150 13.59 7.30 -0.97
CA ARG A 150 14.97 7.49 -1.45
C ARG A 150 15.16 6.72 -2.73
N GLU A 151 15.77 7.36 -3.73
CA GLU A 151 16.20 6.69 -4.96
C GLU A 151 17.32 5.67 -4.68
N ASP A 152 18.30 6.07 -3.84
CA ASP A 152 19.27 5.16 -3.24
C ASP A 152 19.08 5.17 -1.73
N LYS A 153 18.66 4.03 -1.17
CA LYS A 153 18.44 3.88 0.27
C LYS A 153 19.65 4.30 1.12
N ASN A 154 20.87 4.17 0.60
CA ASN A 154 22.11 4.49 1.30
C ASN A 154 22.55 5.95 1.13
N ASP A 155 21.96 6.70 0.19
CA ASP A 155 22.27 8.10 -0.05
C ASP A 155 21.18 9.03 0.55
N PRO A 156 21.42 9.64 1.72
CA PRO A 156 20.46 10.55 2.32
C PRO A 156 20.21 11.83 1.49
N ALA A 157 21.07 12.17 0.52
CA ALA A 157 20.85 13.30 -0.37
C ALA A 157 19.70 13.09 -1.35
N THR A 158 19.28 11.83 -1.56
CA THR A 158 18.13 11.46 -2.41
C THR A 158 16.81 11.38 -1.63
N GLU A 159 16.81 11.77 -0.35
CA GLU A 159 15.63 11.68 0.49
C GLU A 159 14.56 12.70 0.11
N THR A 160 13.36 12.18 -0.15
CA THR A 160 12.14 12.96 -0.23
C THR A 160 11.22 12.59 0.93
N ARG A 161 10.59 13.59 1.54
CA ARG A 161 9.58 13.40 2.59
C ARG A 161 8.24 13.90 2.08
N VAL A 162 7.28 12.99 1.98
CA VAL A 162 5.90 13.32 1.62
C VAL A 162 5.09 13.46 2.91
N PRO A 163 4.58 14.65 3.24
CA PRO A 163 3.66 14.83 4.37
C PRO A 163 2.40 13.98 4.17
N LEU A 164 1.87 13.43 5.27
CA LEU A 164 0.67 12.59 5.25
C LEU A 164 -0.45 13.17 6.14
N PRO A 165 -1.01 14.36 5.83
CA PRO A 165 -2.30 14.73 6.41
C PRO A 165 -3.40 13.76 5.95
N ALA A 166 -4.52 13.72 6.66
CA ALA A 166 -5.68 12.93 6.25
C ALA A 166 -6.10 13.26 4.80
N GLY A 167 -6.48 12.24 4.04
CA GLY A 167 -6.88 12.41 2.64
C GLY A 167 -5.73 12.40 1.63
N THR A 168 -4.46 12.39 2.07
CA THR A 168 -3.31 12.34 1.16
C THR A 168 -3.32 11.08 0.31
N GLN A 169 -3.01 11.24 -0.98
CA GLN A 169 -2.89 10.14 -1.93
C GLN A 169 -1.52 10.14 -2.59
N ALA A 170 -0.80 9.02 -2.52
CA ALA A 170 0.50 8.85 -3.13
C ALA A 170 0.56 7.56 -3.95
N ILE A 171 1.12 7.64 -5.15
CA ILE A 171 1.32 6.51 -6.06
C ILE A 171 2.83 6.32 -6.22
N ILE A 172 3.31 5.08 -6.06
CA ILE A 172 4.73 4.68 -6.11
C ILE A 172 4.88 3.43 -6.98
#